data_AF-A0A918NJF6-F1
#
_entry.id   AF-A0A918NJF6-F1
#
_cell.length_a   1.000
_cell.length_b   1.000
_cell.length_c   1.000
_cell.angle_alpha   90.00
_cell.angle_beta   90.00
_cell.angle_gamma   90.00
#
_symmetry.space_group_name_H-M   'P 1'
#
loop_
_entity.id
_entity.type
_entity.pdbx_description
1 polymer ?
#
loop_
_entity_poly.entity_id
_entity_poly.type
_entity_poly.pdbx_seq_one_letter_code
_entity_poly.pdbx_strand_id
1 'polypeptide(L)'
;MTDPTPKPDRTEMWKALKWTIILLITLIAAFGVFKIWQVATAPARVVSDATSSVKASASAMMNRLEVPVRNQRRFDKIADESFEYLNSMPEKPPAGVKDRGFRLANLRGAQDRVCEMSHDFGNGDIPVYLSADNAAHESANAVGSNADRLIRVVVVSPEQTLGLNVEYDQDADNWTLGWRPSSVNKPYPDNWAEGPMTEILARAPKSCGA
;
A
#
# COMPACT_ATOMS: atom_id res chain seq x y z
N MET A 1 29.06 -4.13 56.03
CA MET A 1 30.04 -3.35 55.24
C MET A 1 29.47 -3.22 53.84
N THR A 2 28.93 -2.05 53.51
CA THR A 2 28.30 -1.77 52.21
C THR A 2 29.36 -1.25 51.24
N ASP A 3 29.50 -1.96 50.13
CA ASP A 3 30.41 -1.65 49.01
C ASP A 3 29.83 -0.47 48.19
N PRO A 4 30.56 0.64 47.96
CA PRO A 4 30.05 1.73 47.13
C PRO A 4 30.20 1.40 45.64
N THR A 5 29.08 1.31 44.93
CA THR A 5 29.03 1.24 43.46
C THR A 5 29.87 2.34 42.81
N PRO A 6 30.72 2.03 41.80
CA PRO A 6 31.57 3.03 41.16
C PRO A 6 30.72 4.03 40.36
N LYS A 7 30.91 5.33 40.64
CA LYS A 7 30.31 6.41 39.82
C LYS A 7 30.90 6.34 38.41
N PRO A 8 30.09 6.48 37.35
CA PRO A 8 30.58 6.46 35.98
C PRO A 8 31.58 7.61 35.78
N ASP A 9 32.77 7.25 35.29
CA ASP A 9 33.87 8.18 35.04
C ASP A 9 33.44 9.18 33.96
N ARG A 10 33.21 10.43 34.39
CA ARG A 10 32.70 11.51 33.55
C ARG A 10 33.64 11.85 32.39
N THR A 11 34.91 11.44 32.47
CA THR A 11 35.91 11.72 31.44
C THR A 11 35.72 10.88 30.17
N GLU A 12 35.35 9.61 30.31
CA GLU A 12 35.08 8.71 29.19
C GLU A 12 33.75 9.05 28.49
N MET A 13 32.74 9.47 29.26
CA MET A 13 31.45 9.94 28.72
C MET A 13 31.61 11.22 27.88
N TRP A 14 32.55 12.11 28.27
CA TRP A 14 32.83 13.35 27.53
C TRP A 14 33.64 13.13 26.25
N LYS A 15 34.53 12.13 26.24
CA LYS A 15 35.25 11.71 25.02
C LYS A 15 34.28 11.10 24.01
N ALA A 16 33.40 10.21 24.44
CA ALA A 16 32.40 9.60 23.56
C ALA A 16 31.48 10.66 22.93
N LEU A 17 31.01 11.62 23.74
CA LEU A 17 30.14 12.71 23.27
C LEU A 17 30.83 13.59 22.21
N LYS A 18 32.10 13.94 22.42
CA LYS A 18 32.90 14.71 21.46
C LYS A 18 33.00 14.01 20.10
N TRP A 19 33.31 12.70 20.09
CA TRP A 19 33.44 11.95 18.85
C TRP A 19 32.10 11.76 18.13
N THR A 20 31.00 11.58 18.85
CA THR A 20 29.66 11.54 18.24
C THR A 20 29.25 12.85 17.60
N ILE A 21 29.59 14.00 18.22
CA ILE A 21 29.30 15.32 17.65
C ILE A 21 30.12 15.57 16.38
N ILE A 22 31.41 15.20 16.39
CA ILE A 22 32.26 15.31 15.19
C ILE A 22 31.69 14.45 14.06
N LEU A 23 31.29 13.20 14.36
CA LEU A 23 30.71 12.30 13.35
C LEU A 23 29.39 12.83 12.81
N LEU A 24 28.55 13.42 13.66
CA LEU A 24 27.28 14.05 13.26
C LEU A 24 27.52 15.26 12.34
N ILE A 25 28.47 16.14 12.69
CA ILE A 25 28.85 17.31 11.86
C ILE A 25 29.43 16.84 10.53
N THR A 26 30.23 15.78 10.54
CA THR A 26 30.83 15.23 9.31
C THR A 26 29.76 14.60 8.40
N LEU A 27 28.76 13.91 8.97
CA LEU A 27 27.61 13.38 8.22
C LEU A 27 26.74 14.50 7.64
N ILE A 28 26.50 15.57 8.39
CA ILE A 28 25.76 16.74 7.91
C ILE A 28 26.53 17.45 6.78
N ALA A 29 27.85 17.62 6.93
CA ALA A 29 28.70 18.18 5.88
C ALA A 29 28.73 17.29 4.63
N ALA A 30 28.82 15.96 4.79
CA ALA A 30 28.77 15.01 3.67
C ALA A 30 27.41 15.05 2.94
N PHE A 31 26.29 15.14 3.67
CA PHE A 31 24.97 15.34 3.07
C PHE A 31 24.83 16.69 2.36
N GLY A 32 25.41 17.76 2.94
CA GLY A 32 25.43 19.09 2.33
C GLY A 32 26.21 19.14 1.03
N VAL A 33 27.39 18.51 0.97
CA VAL A 33 28.23 18.46 -0.23
C VAL A 33 27.58 17.60 -1.33
N PHE A 34 26.91 16.49 -0.98
CA PHE A 34 26.19 15.65 -1.95
C PHE A 34 24.98 16.37 -2.57
N LYS A 35 24.27 17.20 -1.79
CA LYS A 35 23.16 18.04 -2.27
C LYS A 35 23.63 19.17 -3.17
N ILE A 36 24.76 19.81 -2.87
CA ILE A 36 25.32 20.89 -3.71
C ILE A 36 25.80 20.34 -5.07
N TRP A 37 26.37 19.13 -5.10
CA TRP A 37 26.78 18.48 -6.36
C TRP A 37 25.59 18.12 -7.27
N GLN A 38 24.45 17.74 -6.69
CA GLN A 38 23.18 17.56 -7.44
C GLN A 38 22.54 18.89 -7.88
N VAL A 39 22.71 19.97 -7.13
CA VAL A 39 22.18 21.29 -7.49
C VAL A 39 23.00 21.97 -8.59
N ALA A 40 24.32 21.74 -8.64
CA ALA A 40 25.19 22.28 -9.70
C ALA A 40 24.99 21.60 -11.07
N THR A 41 24.38 20.41 -11.11
CA THR A 41 24.20 19.61 -12.33
C THR A 41 22.73 19.48 -12.79
N ALA A 42 21.79 20.04 -12.03
CA ALA A 42 20.37 20.10 -12.41
C ALA A 42 20.04 21.45 -13.09
N PRO A 43 19.28 21.46 -14.21
CA PRO A 43 18.90 22.70 -14.87
C PRO A 43 17.93 23.50 -13.98
N ALA A 44 18.27 24.76 -13.77
CA ALA A 44 17.59 25.71 -12.89
C ALA A 44 16.08 25.78 -13.15
N ARG A 45 15.28 25.47 -12.12
CA ARG A 45 13.92 26.02 -11.95
C ARG A 45 13.70 26.44 -10.51
N VAL A 46 13.92 27.74 -10.32
CA VAL A 46 13.27 28.71 -9.44
C VAL A 46 12.58 28.17 -8.18
N VAL A 47 13.11 28.64 -7.05
CA VAL A 47 12.53 28.59 -5.71
C VAL A 47 11.26 29.43 -5.66
N SER A 48 10.10 28.79 -5.43
CA SER A 48 8.98 29.42 -4.72
C SER A 48 8.25 28.38 -3.85
N ASP A 49 8.14 28.71 -2.56
CA ASP A 49 7.28 28.12 -1.53
C ASP A 49 7.43 26.64 -1.16
N ALA A 50 8.23 26.39 -0.11
CA ALA A 50 8.36 25.09 0.55
C ALA A 50 7.03 24.53 1.13
N THR A 51 5.99 25.35 1.25
CA THR A 51 4.68 24.93 1.75
C THR A 51 3.76 24.43 0.63
N SER A 52 3.92 24.94 -0.60
CA SER A 52 3.16 24.47 -1.77
C SER A 52 3.81 23.24 -2.41
N SER A 53 5.14 23.08 -2.30
CA SER A 53 5.85 21.91 -2.83
C SER A 53 5.56 20.61 -2.07
N VAL A 54 5.36 20.65 -0.75
CA VAL A 54 4.95 19.46 0.03
C VAL A 54 3.53 19.05 -0.30
N LYS A 55 2.61 20.02 -0.45
CA LYS A 55 1.23 19.75 -0.86
C LYS A 55 1.19 19.25 -2.31
N ALA A 56 1.93 19.85 -3.23
CA ALA A 56 2.04 19.39 -4.61
C ALA A 56 2.73 18.03 -4.73
N SER A 57 3.72 17.71 -3.89
CA SER A 57 4.37 16.40 -3.88
C SER A 57 3.50 15.33 -3.26
N ALA A 58 2.70 15.66 -2.23
CA ALA A 58 1.69 14.75 -1.67
C ALA A 58 0.55 14.53 -2.67
N SER A 59 0.02 15.59 -3.28
CA SER A 59 -0.99 15.49 -4.34
C SER A 59 -0.48 14.75 -5.58
N ALA A 60 0.78 14.95 -5.98
CA ALA A 60 1.39 14.19 -7.07
C ALA A 60 1.63 12.72 -6.71
N MET A 61 1.93 12.41 -5.44
CA MET A 61 1.99 11.03 -4.95
C MET A 61 0.60 10.39 -4.84
N MET A 62 -0.42 11.12 -4.37
CA MET A 62 -1.80 10.63 -4.27
C MET A 62 -2.43 10.43 -5.66
N ASN A 63 -2.18 11.34 -6.61
CA ASN A 63 -2.55 11.16 -8.01
C ASN A 63 -1.81 9.99 -8.67
N ARG A 64 -0.66 9.58 -8.15
CA ARG A 64 0.04 8.35 -8.59
C ARG A 64 -0.59 7.10 -7.97
N LEU A 65 -1.34 7.22 -6.89
CA LEU A 65 -2.02 6.08 -6.27
C LEU A 65 -3.36 5.83 -6.94
N GLU A 66 -4.05 6.84 -7.43
CA GLU A 66 -5.32 6.66 -8.13
C GLU A 66 -5.12 6.07 -9.53
N VAL A 67 -5.94 5.08 -9.88
CA VAL A 67 -5.98 4.49 -11.22
C VAL A 67 -7.26 5.00 -11.89
N PRO A 68 -7.18 5.83 -12.95
CA PRO A 68 -8.37 6.31 -13.64
C PRO A 68 -9.16 5.16 -14.26
N VAL A 69 -10.47 5.18 -14.04
CA VAL A 69 -11.41 4.20 -14.59
C VAL A 69 -12.14 4.83 -15.79
N ARG A 70 -11.97 4.24 -16.99
CA ARG A 70 -12.53 4.75 -18.25
C ARG A 70 -14.03 4.52 -18.37
N ASN A 71 -14.55 3.46 -17.77
CA ASN A 71 -15.98 3.12 -17.80
C ASN A 71 -16.49 2.90 -16.38
N GLN A 72 -16.72 4.00 -15.68
CA GLN A 72 -17.12 4.03 -14.28
C GLN A 72 -18.32 3.12 -14.01
N ARG A 73 -19.42 3.28 -14.77
CA ARG A 73 -20.64 2.46 -14.61
C ARG A 73 -20.38 0.97 -14.70
N ARG A 74 -19.53 0.53 -15.64
CA ARG A 74 -19.21 -0.90 -15.78
C ARG A 74 -18.37 -1.36 -14.59
N PHE A 75 -17.42 -0.55 -14.17
CA PHE A 75 -16.54 -0.85 -13.03
C PHE A 75 -17.33 -0.95 -11.74
N ASP A 76 -18.22 0.01 -11.45
CA ASP A 76 -19.08 0.02 -10.26
C ASP A 76 -19.90 -1.28 -10.16
N LYS A 77 -20.56 -1.65 -11.25
CA LYS A 77 -21.35 -2.89 -11.31
C LYS A 77 -20.50 -4.12 -11.01
N ILE A 78 -19.32 -4.22 -11.61
CA ILE A 78 -18.42 -5.36 -11.42
C ILE A 78 -17.89 -5.39 -9.98
N ALA A 79 -17.53 -4.23 -9.43
CA ALA A 79 -17.03 -4.09 -8.08
C ALA A 79 -18.10 -4.45 -7.04
N ASP A 80 -19.35 -4.01 -7.24
CA ASP A 80 -20.49 -4.39 -6.40
C ASP A 80 -20.71 -5.90 -6.39
N GLU A 81 -20.85 -6.52 -7.57
CA GLU A 81 -21.04 -7.97 -7.72
C GLU A 81 -19.88 -8.75 -7.08
N SER A 82 -18.65 -8.26 -7.27
CA SER A 82 -17.45 -8.88 -6.69
C SER A 82 -17.41 -8.73 -5.18
N PHE A 83 -17.77 -7.56 -4.64
CA PHE A 83 -17.77 -7.29 -3.21
C PHE A 83 -18.78 -8.17 -2.49
N GLU A 84 -20.02 -8.23 -2.98
CA GLU A 84 -21.07 -9.09 -2.42
C GLU A 84 -20.66 -10.56 -2.43
N TYR A 85 -20.07 -11.01 -3.55
CA TYR A 85 -19.55 -12.36 -3.67
C TYR A 85 -18.43 -12.63 -2.66
N LEU A 86 -17.39 -11.79 -2.62
CA LEU A 86 -16.23 -11.97 -1.75
C LEU A 86 -16.60 -11.95 -0.26
N ASN A 87 -17.57 -11.11 0.12
CA ASN A 87 -18.07 -11.03 1.49
C ASN A 87 -18.88 -12.28 1.90
N SER A 88 -19.58 -12.90 0.94
CA SER A 88 -20.38 -14.11 1.19
C SER A 88 -19.61 -15.43 1.07
N MET A 89 -18.36 -15.41 0.60
CA MET A 89 -17.53 -16.61 0.47
C MET A 89 -17.33 -17.35 1.79
N PRO A 90 -17.22 -18.68 1.79
CA PRO A 90 -16.86 -19.42 3.00
C PRO A 90 -15.46 -19.05 3.48
N GLU A 91 -15.27 -19.11 4.80
CA GLU A 91 -13.96 -18.90 5.41
C GLU A 91 -13.02 -20.06 5.04
N LYS A 92 -11.81 -19.73 4.61
CA LYS A 92 -10.76 -20.68 4.28
C LYS A 92 -9.58 -20.43 5.20
N PRO A 93 -9.34 -21.23 6.25
CA PRO A 93 -8.23 -20.99 7.17
C PRO A 93 -6.89 -21.02 6.43
N PRO A 94 -5.87 -20.29 6.93
CA PRO A 94 -4.58 -20.27 6.29
C PRO A 94 -3.91 -21.65 6.32
N ALA A 95 -3.28 -22.05 5.22
CA ALA A 95 -2.64 -23.36 5.08
C ALA A 95 -1.41 -23.56 5.99
N GLY A 96 -0.87 -22.47 6.56
CA GLY A 96 0.26 -22.50 7.47
C GLY A 96 0.71 -21.10 7.92
N VAL A 97 1.83 -21.04 8.64
CA VAL A 97 2.36 -19.78 9.23
C VAL A 97 2.70 -18.74 8.16
N LYS A 98 3.25 -19.18 7.02
CA LYS A 98 3.60 -18.28 5.91
C LYS A 98 2.35 -17.65 5.28
N ASP A 99 1.33 -18.45 5.00
CA ASP A 99 0.05 -17.98 4.45
C ASP A 99 -0.64 -17.03 5.45
N ARG A 100 -0.68 -17.40 6.73
CA ARG A 100 -1.19 -16.51 7.78
C ARG A 100 -0.46 -15.16 7.80
N GLY A 101 0.87 -15.17 7.75
CA GLY A 101 1.68 -13.95 7.73
C GLY A 101 1.41 -13.08 6.49
N PHE A 102 1.29 -13.71 5.32
CA PHE A 102 0.93 -13.04 4.07
C PHE A 102 -0.44 -12.37 4.16
N ARG A 103 -1.47 -13.10 4.61
CA ARG A 103 -2.83 -12.57 4.79
C ARG A 103 -2.87 -11.44 5.80
N LEU A 104 -2.15 -11.55 6.90
CA LEU A 104 -2.08 -10.47 7.89
C LEU A 104 -1.48 -9.17 7.34
N ALA A 105 -0.46 -9.28 6.48
CA ALA A 105 0.20 -8.14 5.87
C ALA A 105 -0.58 -7.52 4.70
N ASN A 106 -1.35 -8.33 3.96
CA ASN A 106 -1.92 -7.92 2.68
C ASN A 106 -3.45 -7.93 2.60
N LEU A 107 -4.10 -8.81 3.36
CA LEU A 107 -5.53 -9.12 3.30
C LEU A 107 -6.18 -8.98 4.68
N ARG A 108 -5.68 -8.05 5.50
CA ARG A 108 -6.25 -7.79 6.82
C ARG A 108 -7.70 -7.31 6.67
N GLY A 109 -8.56 -7.77 7.58
CA GLY A 109 -10.00 -7.48 7.55
C GLY A 109 -10.83 -8.50 6.78
N ALA A 110 -10.19 -9.39 6.02
CA ALA A 110 -10.85 -10.42 5.20
C ALA A 110 -11.58 -11.52 5.98
N GLN A 111 -11.36 -11.65 7.29
CA GLN A 111 -11.92 -12.74 8.11
C GLN A 111 -11.73 -14.13 7.47
N ASP A 112 -10.54 -14.40 6.94
CA ASP A 112 -10.20 -15.64 6.22
C ASP A 112 -11.04 -15.96 4.96
N ARG A 113 -11.84 -15.01 4.45
CA ARG A 113 -12.54 -15.10 3.15
C ARG A 113 -11.63 -14.57 2.04
N VAL A 114 -10.74 -15.44 1.57
CA VAL A 114 -9.74 -15.10 0.55
C VAL A 114 -9.99 -15.92 -0.72
N CYS A 115 -10.18 -15.21 -1.83
CA CYS A 115 -10.24 -15.74 -3.18
C CYS A 115 -8.83 -15.77 -3.75
N GLU A 116 -8.39 -16.94 -4.22
CA GLU A 116 -7.09 -17.12 -4.88
C GLU A 116 -7.36 -17.58 -6.31
N MET A 117 -6.78 -16.88 -7.29
CA MET A 117 -6.92 -17.19 -8.70
C MET A 117 -5.62 -16.91 -9.46
N SER A 118 -5.51 -17.42 -10.68
CA SER A 118 -4.45 -17.02 -11.61
C SER A 118 -4.97 -16.06 -12.67
N HIS A 119 -4.10 -15.16 -13.11
CA HIS A 119 -4.35 -14.33 -14.29
C HIS A 119 -3.10 -14.18 -15.13
N ASP A 120 -3.24 -14.41 -16.44
CA ASP A 120 -2.21 -14.08 -17.42
C ASP A 120 -2.19 -12.58 -17.74
N PHE A 121 -1.06 -11.93 -17.43
CA PHE A 121 -0.77 -10.53 -17.77
C PHE A 121 0.02 -10.39 -19.09
N GLY A 122 0.07 -11.45 -19.90
CA GLY A 122 0.80 -11.53 -21.18
C GLY A 122 2.15 -12.27 -21.10
N ASN A 123 2.52 -12.79 -19.93
CA ASN A 123 3.78 -13.49 -19.66
C ASN A 123 3.56 -14.80 -18.87
N GLY A 124 2.34 -15.34 -18.89
CA GLY A 124 1.95 -16.52 -18.14
C GLY A 124 1.16 -16.20 -16.88
N ASP A 125 0.63 -17.26 -16.26
CA ASP A 125 -0.26 -17.17 -15.11
C ASP A 125 0.45 -16.65 -13.85
N ILE A 126 -0.05 -15.54 -13.32
CA ILE A 126 0.40 -14.94 -12.07
C ILE A 126 -0.68 -15.11 -10.99
N PRO A 127 -0.34 -15.58 -9.78
CA PRO A 127 -1.26 -15.61 -8.66
C PRO A 127 -1.80 -14.24 -8.27
N VAL A 128 -3.11 -14.17 -8.09
CA VAL A 128 -3.85 -13.01 -7.63
C VAL A 128 -4.73 -13.42 -6.46
N TYR A 129 -4.65 -12.65 -5.38
CA TYR A 129 -5.46 -12.84 -4.18
C TYR A 129 -6.44 -11.68 -4.06
N LEU A 130 -7.70 -11.99 -3.78
CA LEU A 130 -8.78 -11.03 -3.56
C LEU A 130 -9.46 -11.28 -2.23
N SER A 131 -9.82 -10.20 -1.54
CA SER A 131 -10.67 -10.28 -0.36
C SER A 131 -11.43 -8.98 -0.13
N ALA A 132 -12.68 -9.06 0.29
CA ALA A 132 -13.40 -7.91 0.83
C ALA A 132 -12.98 -7.65 2.29
N ASP A 133 -12.99 -6.39 2.73
CA ASP A 133 -12.80 -6.01 4.14
C ASP A 133 -14.12 -6.19 4.90
N ASN A 134 -14.35 -7.41 5.35
CA ASN A 134 -15.61 -7.80 5.97
C ASN A 134 -15.74 -7.20 7.38
N ALA A 135 -14.64 -7.07 8.12
CA ALA A 135 -14.68 -6.55 9.49
C ALA A 135 -15.08 -5.06 9.55
N ALA A 136 -14.53 -4.24 8.65
CA ALA A 136 -14.91 -2.83 8.56
C ALA A 136 -16.34 -2.67 8.06
N HIS A 137 -16.72 -3.42 7.01
CA HIS A 137 -18.06 -3.38 6.44
C HIS A 137 -19.15 -3.87 7.41
N GLU A 138 -18.92 -4.96 8.16
CA GLU A 138 -19.85 -5.44 9.20
C GLU A 138 -20.09 -4.38 10.27
N SER A 139 -19.04 -3.64 10.66
CA SER A 139 -19.14 -2.55 11.63
C SER A 139 -19.94 -1.36 11.09
N ALA A 140 -19.74 -1.00 9.82
CA ALA A 140 -20.48 0.07 9.14
C ALA A 140 -21.96 -0.30 8.92
N ASN A 141 -22.23 -1.53 8.48
CA ASN A 141 -23.60 -2.04 8.31
C ASN A 141 -24.37 -2.07 9.62
N ALA A 142 -23.71 -2.38 10.75
CA ALA A 142 -24.34 -2.39 12.07
C ALA A 142 -24.93 -1.02 12.48
N VAL A 143 -24.44 0.08 11.89
CA VAL A 143 -24.97 1.44 12.09
C VAL A 143 -25.75 1.97 10.87
N GLY A 144 -26.10 1.09 9.92
CA GLY A 144 -26.87 1.43 8.72
C GLY A 144 -26.08 2.21 7.66
N SER A 145 -24.75 2.18 7.71
CA SER A 145 -23.88 2.81 6.71
C SER A 145 -23.41 1.79 5.69
N ASN A 146 -23.45 2.17 4.41
CA ASN A 146 -22.80 1.43 3.32
C ASN A 146 -21.32 1.82 3.14
N ALA A 147 -20.76 2.58 4.08
CA ALA A 147 -19.35 2.95 4.09
C ALA A 147 -18.43 1.72 4.23
N ASP A 148 -17.13 1.98 4.07
CA ASP A 148 -16.06 1.02 4.37
C ASP A 148 -16.09 -0.27 3.53
N ARG A 149 -16.69 -0.20 2.34
CA ARG A 149 -16.63 -1.28 1.36
C ARG A 149 -15.29 -1.21 0.62
N LEU A 150 -14.45 -2.20 0.88
CA LEU A 150 -13.12 -2.28 0.33
C LEU A 150 -12.85 -3.70 -0.19
N ILE A 151 -12.34 -3.82 -1.40
CA ILE A 151 -11.75 -5.05 -1.93
C ILE A 151 -10.24 -4.84 -2.03
N ARG A 152 -9.47 -5.74 -1.44
CA ARG A 152 -8.01 -5.79 -1.56
C ARG A 152 -7.66 -6.75 -2.69
N VAL A 153 -6.87 -6.28 -3.64
CA VAL A 153 -6.32 -7.10 -4.73
C VAL A 153 -4.81 -7.16 -4.58
N VAL A 154 -4.25 -8.37 -4.58
CA VAL A 154 -2.82 -8.60 -4.36
C VAL A 154 -2.28 -9.51 -5.45
N VAL A 155 -1.46 -8.96 -6.32
CA VAL A 155 -0.79 -9.69 -7.40
C VAL A 155 0.60 -10.11 -6.91
N VAL A 156 0.89 -11.40 -6.94
CA VAL A 156 2.16 -11.95 -6.43
C VAL A 156 2.96 -12.52 -7.59
N SER A 157 4.04 -11.84 -7.98
CA SER A 157 5.02 -12.36 -8.93
C SER A 157 6.32 -12.79 -8.22
N PRO A 158 7.21 -13.54 -8.89
CA PRO A 158 8.52 -13.89 -8.33
C PRO A 158 9.39 -12.67 -7.98
N GLU A 159 9.21 -11.57 -8.71
CA GLU A 159 10.01 -10.36 -8.56
C GLU A 159 9.43 -9.39 -7.52
N GLN A 160 8.09 -9.35 -7.37
CA GLN A 160 7.43 -8.38 -6.50
C GLN A 160 5.99 -8.77 -6.13
N THR A 161 5.50 -8.15 -5.05
CA THR A 161 4.08 -8.17 -4.67
C THR A 161 3.47 -6.79 -4.89
N LEU A 162 2.41 -6.73 -5.68
CA LEU A 162 1.68 -5.50 -5.97
C LEU A 162 0.33 -5.53 -5.28
N GLY A 163 -0.01 -4.43 -4.61
CA GLY A 163 -1.27 -4.29 -3.90
C GLY A 163 -2.11 -3.17 -4.50
N LEU A 164 -3.39 -3.43 -4.69
CA LEU A 164 -4.40 -2.46 -5.08
C LEU A 164 -5.61 -2.54 -4.14
N ASN A 165 -6.31 -1.43 -4.02
CA ASN A 165 -7.56 -1.28 -3.31
C ASN A 165 -8.64 -0.89 -4.33
N VAL A 166 -9.80 -1.54 -4.22
CA VAL A 166 -11.03 -1.12 -4.86
C VAL A 166 -11.94 -0.65 -3.74
N GLU A 167 -12.19 0.64 -3.64
CA GLU A 167 -12.81 1.27 -2.47
C GLU A 167 -14.04 2.04 -2.90
N TYR A 168 -15.14 1.85 -2.18
CA TYR A 168 -16.38 2.58 -2.45
C TYR A 168 -16.29 3.97 -1.81
N ASP A 169 -16.31 5.00 -2.64
CA ASP A 169 -16.40 6.39 -2.24
C ASP A 169 -17.88 6.74 -2.02
N GLN A 170 -18.26 6.90 -0.75
CA GLN A 170 -19.63 7.22 -0.37
C GLN A 170 -20.04 8.65 -0.77
N ASP A 171 -19.09 9.59 -0.82
CA ASP A 171 -19.37 10.98 -1.18
C ASP A 171 -19.63 11.11 -2.68
N ALA A 172 -18.88 10.34 -3.49
CA ALA A 172 -19.00 10.31 -4.94
C ALA A 172 -19.99 9.26 -5.48
N ASP A 173 -20.51 8.39 -4.60
CA ASP A 173 -21.40 7.25 -4.91
C ASP A 173 -20.85 6.37 -6.03
N ASN A 174 -19.57 6.00 -5.94
CA ASN A 174 -18.90 5.17 -6.95
C ASN A 174 -17.75 4.34 -6.36
N TRP A 175 -17.28 3.37 -7.12
CA TRP A 175 -16.09 2.60 -6.79
C TRP A 175 -14.84 3.21 -7.42
N THR A 176 -13.78 3.33 -6.62
CA THR A 176 -12.47 3.81 -7.06
C THR A 176 -11.48 2.65 -7.12
N LEU A 177 -10.47 2.77 -7.99
CA LEU A 177 -9.34 1.85 -8.05
C LEU A 177 -8.07 2.62 -7.69
N GLY A 178 -7.28 2.07 -6.76
CA GLY A 178 -6.04 2.70 -6.35
C GLY A 178 -4.95 1.69 -6.01
N TRP A 179 -3.71 2.09 -6.21
CA TRP A 179 -2.54 1.40 -5.70
C TRP A 179 -2.47 1.52 -4.18
N ARG A 180 -2.03 0.46 -3.52
CA ARG A 180 -1.69 0.53 -2.10
C ARG A 180 -0.40 1.35 -1.91
N PRO A 181 -0.21 2.03 -0.77
CA PRO A 181 1.01 2.77 -0.48
C PRO A 181 2.29 1.93 -0.59
N SER A 182 2.22 0.64 -0.25
CA SER A 182 3.32 -0.32 -0.42
C SER A 182 3.73 -0.53 -1.88
N SER A 183 2.91 -0.10 -2.83
CA SER A 183 3.13 -0.14 -4.28
C SER A 183 3.33 1.27 -4.87
N VAL A 184 3.63 2.29 -4.06
CA VAL A 184 3.93 3.68 -4.50
C VAL A 184 5.02 3.74 -5.57
N ASN A 185 6.05 2.90 -5.45
CA ASN A 185 7.13 2.79 -6.43
C ASN A 185 6.77 1.84 -7.59
N LYS A 186 5.49 1.79 -7.97
CA LYS A 186 4.98 0.91 -9.04
C LYS A 186 5.87 0.97 -10.28
N PRO A 187 6.31 -0.19 -10.81
CA PRO A 187 7.03 -0.24 -12.09
C PRO A 187 6.07 -0.14 -13.28
N TYR A 188 4.76 -0.27 -13.06
CA TYR A 188 3.75 -0.30 -14.11
C TYR A 188 2.91 0.99 -14.17
N PRO A 189 2.48 1.41 -15.37
CA PRO A 189 1.58 2.55 -15.57
C PRO A 189 0.13 2.21 -15.19
N ASP A 190 -0.74 3.23 -15.05
CA ASP A 190 -2.12 3.02 -14.58
C ASP A 190 -3.03 2.26 -15.53
N ASN A 191 -2.82 2.44 -16.84
CA ASN A 191 -3.52 1.66 -17.87
C ASN A 191 -3.18 0.16 -17.83
N TRP A 192 -2.04 -0.21 -17.23
CA TRP A 192 -1.72 -1.62 -16.97
C TRP A 192 -2.58 -2.19 -15.83
N ALA A 193 -2.99 -1.38 -14.84
CA ALA A 193 -3.81 -1.86 -13.74
C ALA A 193 -5.31 -1.90 -14.10
N GLU A 194 -5.84 -0.84 -14.71
CA GLU A 194 -7.29 -0.68 -14.92
C GLU A 194 -7.96 -1.90 -15.59
N GLY A 195 -7.47 -2.30 -16.78
CA GLY A 195 -8.05 -3.38 -17.56
C GLY A 195 -7.98 -4.73 -16.84
N PRO A 196 -6.77 -5.23 -16.53
CA PRO A 196 -6.58 -6.48 -15.80
C PRO A 196 -7.33 -6.54 -14.47
N MET A 197 -7.34 -5.47 -13.66
CA MET A 197 -8.07 -5.48 -12.40
C MET A 197 -9.58 -5.60 -12.61
N THR A 198 -10.13 -4.88 -13.59
CA THR A 198 -11.55 -5.00 -13.96
C THR A 198 -11.89 -6.44 -14.39
N GLU A 199 -11.01 -7.08 -15.15
CA GLU A 199 -11.19 -8.48 -15.60
C GLU A 199 -11.03 -9.50 -14.47
N ILE A 200 -10.12 -9.25 -13.52
CA ILE A 200 -9.95 -10.06 -12.32
C ILE A 200 -11.21 -10.00 -11.46
N LEU A 201 -11.72 -8.80 -11.16
CA LEU A 201 -12.96 -8.62 -10.40
C LEU A 201 -14.13 -9.35 -11.08
N ALA A 202 -14.33 -9.13 -12.38
CA ALA A 202 -15.40 -9.79 -13.14
C ALA A 202 -15.31 -11.33 -13.13
N ARG A 203 -14.13 -11.91 -12.92
CA ARG A 203 -13.92 -13.36 -12.84
C ARG A 203 -14.01 -13.90 -11.42
N ALA A 204 -13.88 -13.07 -10.38
CA ALA A 204 -13.86 -13.52 -9.00
C ALA A 204 -15.04 -14.44 -8.64
N PRO A 205 -16.31 -14.14 -9.00
CA PRO A 205 -17.44 -15.02 -8.71
C PRO A 205 -17.35 -16.40 -9.37
N LYS A 206 -16.72 -16.48 -10.55
CA LYS A 206 -16.61 -17.73 -11.32
C LYS A 206 -15.41 -18.57 -10.90
N SER A 207 -14.29 -17.92 -10.63
CA SER A 207 -13.02 -18.60 -10.33
C SER A 207 -12.90 -19.03 -8.89
N CYS A 208 -13.58 -18.34 -7.96
CA CYS A 208 -13.50 -18.62 -6.54
C CYS A 208 -14.77 -19.28 -5.98
N GLY A 209 -15.70 -19.68 -6.86
CA GLY A 209 -16.97 -20.34 -6.52
C GLY A 209 -17.05 -21.82 -6.89
N ALA A 210 -15.91 -22.42 -7.25
CA ALA A 210 -15.78 -23.85 -7.55
C ALA A 210 -15.25 -24.63 -6.35
#